data_AF-H1SIW6-F1
#
_entry.id   AF-H1SIW6-F1
#
_cell.length_a   1.000
_cell.length_b   1.000
_cell.length_c   1.000
_cell.angle_alpha   90.00
_cell.angle_beta   90.00
_cell.angle_gamma   90.00
#
_symmetry.space_group_name_H-M   'P 1'
#
loop_
_entity.id
_entity.type
_entity.pdbx_description
1 polymer ?
#
loop_
_entity_poly.entity_id
_entity_poly.type
_entity_poly.pdbx_seq_one_letter_code
_entity_poly.pdbx_strand_id
1 'polypeptide(L)'
;MVRARALSGYLQVARRFGLAPQELLRQVGLDATVLADLQRRIPISAVCQLLEAASIGAKCPTFGLQMADTRQPFDFGVLDLLLSHKRTLRELLLAAVQYRHLLNEALA
;
A
#
# COMPACT_ATOMS: atom_id res chain seq x y z
N MET A 1 -0.82 12.23 3.66
CA MET A 1 -0.51 11.57 2.36
C MET A 1 0.12 10.20 2.61
N VAL A 2 0.19 9.34 1.59
CA VAL A 2 0.93 8.06 1.62
C VAL A 2 1.79 7.90 0.37
N ARG A 3 2.82 7.04 0.40
CA ARG A 3 3.63 6.72 -0.79
C ARG A 3 2.86 5.80 -1.75
N ALA A 4 3.02 5.98 -3.06
CA ALA A 4 2.43 5.12 -4.09
C ALA A 4 2.82 3.64 -3.94
N ARG A 5 3.97 3.36 -3.29
CA ARG A 5 4.38 2.03 -2.81
C ARG A 5 3.31 1.28 -2.02
N ALA A 6 2.39 1.96 -1.34
CA ALA A 6 1.26 1.34 -0.66
C ALA A 6 0.30 0.58 -1.60
N LEU A 7 0.37 0.85 -2.92
CA LEU A 7 -0.35 0.17 -3.98
C LEU A 7 0.50 -0.88 -4.72
N SER A 8 1.68 -1.24 -4.20
CA SER A 8 2.49 -2.33 -4.76
C SER A 8 1.67 -3.61 -4.83
N GLY A 9 1.72 -4.28 -6.00
CA GLY A 9 0.92 -5.48 -6.28
C GLY A 9 -0.47 -5.21 -6.84
N TYR A 10 -0.99 -3.97 -6.74
CA TYR A 10 -2.38 -3.64 -7.10
C TYR A 10 -2.72 -4.05 -8.54
N LEU A 11 -1.92 -3.63 -9.52
CA LEU A 11 -2.19 -3.92 -10.93
C LEU A 11 -2.22 -5.43 -11.20
N GLN A 12 -1.32 -6.19 -10.56
CA GLN A 12 -1.23 -7.63 -10.73
C GLN A 12 -2.47 -8.32 -10.12
N VAL A 13 -2.80 -7.99 -8.87
CA VAL A 13 -3.93 -8.62 -8.16
C VAL A 13 -5.26 -8.24 -8.80
N ALA A 14 -5.47 -6.97 -9.15
CA ALA A 14 -6.69 -6.52 -9.82
C ALA A 14 -6.94 -7.28 -11.13
N ARG A 15 -5.90 -7.49 -11.95
CA ARG A 15 -6.01 -8.27 -13.20
C ARG A 15 -6.36 -9.73 -12.96
N ARG A 16 -5.87 -10.35 -11.88
CA ARG A 16 -6.23 -11.75 -11.53
C ARG A 16 -7.73 -11.91 -11.27
N PHE A 17 -8.40 -10.85 -10.78
CA PHE A 17 -9.84 -10.82 -10.56
C PHE A 17 -10.64 -10.28 -11.76
N GLY A 18 -10.00 -10.08 -12.92
CA GLY A 18 -10.68 -9.56 -14.12
C GLY A 18 -11.09 -8.09 -14.05
N LEU A 19 -10.56 -7.33 -13.09
CA LEU A 19 -10.82 -5.89 -12.98
C LEU A 19 -10.05 -5.11 -14.05
N ALA A 20 -10.54 -3.91 -14.37
CA ALA A 20 -9.83 -2.90 -15.13
C ALA A 20 -9.11 -1.93 -14.18
N PRO A 21 -7.86 -2.21 -13.72
CA PRO A 21 -7.22 -1.44 -12.66
C PRO A 21 -6.96 0.01 -13.04
N GLN A 22 -6.69 0.31 -14.31
CA GLN A 22 -6.48 1.68 -14.77
C GLN A 22 -7.76 2.52 -14.67
N GLU A 23 -8.91 1.93 -14.96
CA GLU A 23 -10.20 2.62 -14.82
C GLU A 23 -10.55 2.88 -13.35
N LEU A 24 -10.30 1.89 -12.47
CA LEU A 24 -10.51 2.06 -11.03
C LEU A 24 -9.58 3.14 -10.43
N LEU A 25 -8.32 3.20 -10.87
CA LEU A 25 -7.41 4.30 -10.50
C LEU A 25 -7.97 5.65 -10.93
N ARG A 26 -8.44 5.76 -12.17
CA ARG A 26 -9.02 7.00 -12.71
C ARG A 26 -10.26 7.45 -11.94
N GLN A 27 -11.11 6.52 -11.52
CA GLN A 27 -12.32 6.80 -10.72
C GLN A 27 -12.00 7.47 -9.37
N VAL A 28 -10.85 7.17 -8.77
CA VAL A 28 -10.40 7.80 -7.51
C VAL A 28 -9.45 8.99 -7.75
N GLY A 29 -9.34 9.46 -8.99
CA GLY A 29 -8.50 10.60 -9.36
C GLY A 29 -6.99 10.29 -9.40
N LEU A 30 -6.60 9.02 -9.53
CA LEU A 30 -5.20 8.60 -9.68
C LEU A 30 -4.91 8.21 -11.13
N ASP A 31 -3.78 8.68 -11.66
CA ASP A 31 -3.26 8.23 -12.94
C ASP A 31 -2.33 7.02 -12.74
N ALA A 32 -2.39 6.01 -13.62
CA ALA A 32 -1.55 4.82 -13.51
C ALA A 32 -0.03 5.12 -13.54
N THR A 33 0.38 6.23 -14.15
CA THR A 33 1.76 6.74 -14.13
C THR A 33 2.26 7.02 -12.72
N VAL A 34 1.37 7.25 -11.75
CA VAL A 34 1.74 7.41 -10.34
C VAL A 34 2.40 6.16 -9.75
N LEU A 35 2.15 4.99 -10.34
CA LEU A 35 2.76 3.72 -9.93
C LEU A 35 4.15 3.49 -10.54
N ALA A 36 4.59 4.34 -11.48
CA ALA A 36 5.95 4.30 -12.02
C ALA A 36 6.99 4.87 -11.04
N ASP A 37 6.57 5.82 -10.18
CA ASP A 37 7.37 6.33 -9.07
C ASP A 37 6.71 5.97 -7.73
N LEU A 38 7.17 4.87 -7.13
CA LEU A 38 6.64 4.38 -5.87
C LEU A 38 6.93 5.29 -4.66
N GLN A 39 7.85 6.26 -4.77
CA GLN A 39 8.09 7.23 -3.70
C GLN A 39 7.13 8.43 -3.75
N ARG A 40 6.44 8.62 -4.88
CA ARG A 40 5.47 9.71 -5.04
C ARG A 40 4.38 9.66 -3.96
N ARG A 41 4.08 10.82 -3.39
CA ARG A 41 3.01 10.98 -2.40
C ARG A 41 1.65 11.09 -3.09
N ILE A 42 0.68 10.32 -2.62
CA ILE A 42 -0.71 10.29 -3.09
C ILE A 42 -1.69 10.48 -1.92
N PRO A 43 -2.91 10.98 -2.19
CA PRO A 43 -3.95 11.09 -1.17
C PRO A 43 -4.29 9.72 -0.58
N ILE A 44 -4.31 9.63 0.75
CA ILE A 44 -4.68 8.38 1.44
C ILE A 44 -6.14 8.00 1.18
N SER A 45 -7.02 8.99 1.07
CA SER A 45 -8.44 8.78 0.77
C SER A 45 -8.63 8.07 -0.58
N ALA A 46 -7.89 8.48 -1.61
CA ALA A 46 -7.91 7.84 -2.91
C ALA A 46 -7.44 6.38 -2.84
N VAL A 47 -6.42 6.09 -2.02
CA VAL A 47 -5.97 4.70 -1.77
C VAL A 47 -7.04 3.88 -1.08
N CYS A 48 -7.68 4.38 -0.03
CA CYS A 48 -8.75 3.66 0.66
C CYS A 48 -9.94 3.37 -0.27
N GLN A 49 -10.42 4.40 -0.98
CA GLN A 49 -11.51 4.26 -1.95
C GLN A 49 -11.18 3.26 -3.07
N LEU A 50 -9.94 3.25 -3.54
CA LEU A 50 -9.48 2.31 -4.57
C LEU A 50 -9.54 0.87 -4.06
N LEU A 51 -9.05 0.62 -2.84
CA LEU A 51 -9.02 -0.72 -2.25
C LEU A 51 -10.43 -1.22 -1.93
N GLU A 52 -11.32 -0.34 -1.47
CA GLU A 52 -12.74 -0.66 -1.26
C GLU A 52 -13.44 -1.02 -2.59
N ALA A 53 -13.30 -0.18 -3.61
CA ALA A 53 -13.89 -0.43 -4.93
C ALA A 53 -13.35 -1.73 -5.56
N ALA A 54 -12.04 -1.98 -5.43
CA ALA A 54 -11.42 -3.21 -5.92
C ALA A 54 -11.92 -4.46 -5.15
N SER A 55 -12.06 -4.38 -3.83
CA SER A 55 -12.61 -5.46 -3.00
C SER A 55 -14.06 -5.81 -3.41
N ILE A 56 -14.90 -4.80 -3.63
CA ILE A 56 -16.29 -4.96 -4.09
C ILE A 56 -16.33 -5.56 -5.49
N GLY A 57 -15.58 -4.99 -6.44
CA GLY A 57 -15.55 -5.46 -7.83
C GLY A 57 -15.01 -6.90 -7.96
N ALA A 58 -13.98 -7.24 -7.16
CA ALA A 58 -13.40 -8.58 -7.13
C ALA A 58 -14.24 -9.60 -6.35
N LYS A 59 -15.28 -9.16 -5.62
CA LYS A 59 -15.99 -9.97 -4.62
C LYS A 59 -15.04 -10.67 -3.65
N CYS A 60 -13.97 -9.98 -3.26
CA CYS A 60 -12.87 -10.52 -2.48
C CYS A 60 -12.60 -9.62 -1.27
N PRO A 61 -13.19 -9.92 -0.09
CA PRO A 61 -12.99 -9.09 1.11
C PRO A 61 -11.51 -9.08 1.56
N THR A 62 -10.71 -10.06 1.14
CA THR A 62 -9.29 -10.19 1.43
C THR A 62 -8.38 -9.62 0.33
N PHE A 63 -8.90 -8.80 -0.58
CA PHE A 63 -8.12 -8.23 -1.69
C PHE A 63 -6.80 -7.56 -1.25
N GLY A 64 -6.82 -6.81 -0.14
CA GLY A 64 -5.61 -6.20 0.44
C GLY A 64 -4.59 -7.22 0.94
N LEU A 65 -5.01 -8.40 1.41
CA LEU A 65 -4.11 -9.49 1.79
C LEU A 65 -3.48 -10.14 0.56
N GLN A 66 -4.25 -10.31 -0.51
CA GLN A 66 -3.73 -10.78 -1.80
C GLN A 66 -2.67 -9.81 -2.36
N MET A 67 -2.86 -8.50 -2.17
CA MET A 67 -1.81 -7.52 -2.47
C MET A 67 -0.59 -7.68 -1.57
N ALA A 68 -0.78 -7.88 -0.27
CA ALA A 68 0.33 -8.01 0.68
C ALA A 68 1.24 -9.20 0.35
N ASP A 69 0.69 -10.32 -0.12
CA ASP A 69 1.43 -11.52 -0.52
C ASP A 69 2.38 -11.29 -1.72
N THR A 70 2.12 -10.24 -2.51
CA THR A 70 2.97 -9.87 -3.66
C THR A 70 4.09 -8.89 -3.30
N ARG A 71 4.16 -8.41 -2.05
CA ARG A 71 5.13 -7.39 -1.63
C ARG A 71 6.43 -8.02 -1.15
N GLN A 72 7.52 -7.30 -1.35
CA GLN A 72 8.79 -7.66 -0.75
C GLN A 72 8.76 -7.39 0.76
N PRO A 73 9.42 -8.24 1.58
CA PRO A 73 9.65 -7.95 2.99
C PRO A 73 10.44 -6.65 3.15
N PHE A 74 10.15 -5.87 4.19
CA PHE A 74 10.87 -4.63 4.52
C PHE A 74 10.89 -3.61 3.37
N ASP A 75 9.73 -3.02 3.11
CA ASP A 75 9.56 -1.99 2.07
C ASP A 75 9.20 -0.60 2.67
N PHE A 76 9.70 -0.33 3.87
CA PHE A 76 9.41 0.86 4.67
C PHE A 76 10.39 2.02 4.43
N GLY A 77 11.34 1.88 3.51
CA GLY A 77 12.31 2.92 3.18
C GLY A 77 13.37 3.06 4.27
N VAL A 78 13.65 4.28 4.73
CA VAL A 78 14.65 4.52 5.80
C VAL A 78 14.35 3.74 7.10
N LEU A 79 13.09 3.42 7.34
CA LEU A 79 12.69 2.62 8.49
C LEU A 79 13.09 1.15 8.37
N ASP A 80 13.35 0.62 7.17
CA ASP A 80 13.80 -0.76 7.01
C ASP A 80 15.08 -1.03 7.80
N LEU A 81 16.05 -0.11 7.75
CA LEU A 81 17.29 -0.20 8.52
C LEU A 81 17.02 -0.22 10.02
N LEU A 82 16.18 0.70 10.51
CA LEU A 82 15.84 0.76 11.93
C LEU A 82 15.15 -0.52 12.41
N LEU A 83 14.21 -1.03 11.61
CA LEU A 83 13.42 -2.21 11.93
C LEU A 83 14.25 -3.49 11.80
N SER A 84 15.15 -3.59 10.82
CA SER A 84 16.02 -4.75 10.60
C SER A 84 17.05 -4.95 11.72
N HIS A 85 17.37 -3.90 12.47
CA HIS A 85 18.31 -3.95 13.59
C HIS A 85 17.65 -4.19 14.97
N LYS A 86 16.34 -4.44 15.02
CA LYS A 86 15.68 -4.81 16.28
C LYS A 86 15.96 -6.26 16.64
N ARG A 87 16.22 -6.53 17.92
CA ARG A 87 16.61 -7.86 18.40
C ARG A 87 15.40 -8.78 18.58
N THR A 88 14.22 -8.21 18.77
CA THR A 88 12.98 -8.96 18.96
C THR A 88 11.84 -8.39 18.13
N LEU A 89 10.86 -9.23 17.80
CA LEU A 89 9.63 -8.78 17.13
C LEU A 89 8.89 -7.70 17.95
N ARG A 90 8.90 -7.80 19.27
CA ARG A 90 8.31 -6.78 20.16
C ARG A 90 8.95 -5.41 19.93
N GLU A 91 10.28 -5.35 19.91
CA GLU A 91 11.01 -4.10 19.67
C GLU A 91 10.74 -3.54 18.27
N LEU A 92 10.63 -4.41 17.27
CA LEU A 92 10.26 -4.04 15.90
C LEU A 92 8.88 -3.39 15.86
N LEU A 93 7.87 -4.04 16.43
CA LEU A 93 6.50 -3.52 16.44
C LEU A 93 6.38 -2.20 17.22
N LEU A 94 7.04 -2.09 18.37
CA LEU A 94 7.05 -0.84 19.14
C LEU A 94 7.70 0.31 18.35
N ALA A 95 8.81 0.05 17.66
CA ALA A 95 9.45 1.04 16.80
C ALA A 95 8.55 1.42 15.61
N ALA A 96 7.89 0.45 14.96
CA ALA A 96 6.95 0.73 13.88
C ALA A 96 5.80 1.64 14.32
N VAL A 97 5.26 1.43 15.54
CA VAL A 97 4.25 2.32 16.14
C VAL A 97 4.81 3.71 16.42
N GLN A 98 6.01 3.80 17.00
CA GLN A 98 6.66 5.08 17.33
C GLN A 98 6.89 5.94 16.07
N TYR A 99 7.30 5.31 14.96
CA TYR A 99 7.64 5.99 13.72
C TYR A 99 6.56 5.88 12.63
N ARG A 100 5.31 5.53 12.99
CA ARG A 100 4.19 5.34 12.06
C ARG A 100 3.92 6.53 11.14
N HIS A 101 4.15 7.75 11.62
CA HIS A 101 3.97 8.98 10.86
C HIS A 101 4.91 9.08 9.63
N LEU A 102 6.09 8.44 9.68
CA LEU A 102 7.02 8.38 8.54
C LEU A 102 6.54 7.37 7.47
N LEU A 103 5.80 6.33 7.88
CA LEU A 103 5.22 5.33 7.00
C LEU A 103 4.01 5.86 6.26
N ASN A 104 3.12 6.51 7.00
CA ASN A 104 1.87 7.06 6.52
C ASN A 104 1.48 8.22 7.44
N GLU A 105 1.42 9.43 6.88
CA GLU A 105 1.03 10.61 7.66
C GLU A 105 -0.43 10.51 8.15
N ALA A 106 -1.26 9.68 7.51
CA ALA A 106 -2.61 9.43 7.97
C ALA A 106 -2.68 8.58 9.25
N LEU A 107 -1.56 7.92 9.62
CA LEU A 107 -1.45 7.15 10.84
C LEU A 107 -0.81 7.96 11.98
N ALA A 108 -0.49 9.25 11.79
CA ALA A 108 0.08 10.10 12.83
C ALA A 108 -0.95 10.39 13.92
#